data_AF-A0A4S3JW36-F1
#
_entry.id   AF-A0A4S3JW36-F1
#
_cell.length_a   1.000
_cell.length_b   1.000
_cell.length_c   1.000
_cell.angle_alpha   90.00
_cell.angle_beta   90.00
_cell.angle_gamma   90.00
#
_symmetry.space_group_name_H-M   'P 1'
#
loop_
_entity.id
_entity.type
_entity.pdbx_description
1 polymer ?
#
loop_
_entity_poly.entity_id
_entity_poly.type
_entity_poly.pdbx_seq_one_letter_code
_entity_poly.pdbx_strand_id
1 'polypeptide(L)'
;MPNLSILFPGWKCQIHKEYERARDESLNPWLQHWIEDEATYQKLQAAEFGIFAAILCAEFTFEKLCTVAKYFTWFFIWDDIFDCGYFEHDEIGLAAYRETSAAYFKSVLRGQGEYPDLSGWNNELRNALQCWDEGPAKSY
;
A
#
# COMPACT_ATOMS: atom_id res chain seq x y z
N MET A 1 -10.69 10.06 -16.24
CA MET A 1 -9.22 9.98 -16.36
C MET A 1 -8.73 10.92 -17.45
N PRO A 2 -7.56 11.58 -17.27
CA PRO A 2 -6.93 12.35 -18.34
C PRO A 2 -6.46 11.44 -19.48
N ASN A 3 -6.41 11.97 -20.70
CA ASN A 3 -5.85 11.25 -21.84
C ASN A 3 -4.32 11.30 -21.80
N LEU A 4 -3.71 10.28 -21.18
CA LEU A 4 -2.27 10.20 -20.98
C LEU A 4 -1.48 10.14 -22.30
N SER A 5 -2.06 9.62 -23.38
CA SER A 5 -1.39 9.57 -24.69
C SER A 5 -1.16 10.95 -25.29
N ILE A 6 -2.04 11.92 -24.99
CA ILE A 6 -1.89 13.32 -25.40
C ILE A 6 -0.87 14.03 -24.51
N LEU A 7 -0.91 13.75 -23.21
CA LEU A 7 -0.04 14.40 -22.23
C LEU A 7 1.41 13.95 -22.31
N PHE A 8 1.65 12.70 -22.73
CA PHE A 8 2.99 12.11 -22.83
C PHE A 8 3.25 11.51 -24.22
N PRO A 9 3.49 12.36 -25.23
CA PRO A 9 3.78 11.89 -26.58
C PRO A 9 5.04 11.00 -26.56
N GLY A 10 4.90 9.73 -26.96
CA GLY A 10 5.99 8.76 -26.98
C GLY A 10 6.02 7.80 -25.80
N TRP A 11 5.20 8.01 -24.77
CA TRP A 11 5.02 6.99 -23.73
C TRP A 11 4.30 5.77 -24.32
N LYS A 12 4.96 4.62 -24.25
CA LYS A 12 4.37 3.33 -24.61
C LYS A 12 3.76 2.73 -23.36
N CYS A 13 2.44 2.90 -23.19
CA CYS A 13 1.73 2.23 -22.12
C CYS A 13 1.81 0.71 -22.36
N GLN A 14 2.58 0.03 -21.52
CA GLN A 14 2.81 -1.41 -21.55
C GLN A 14 2.64 -1.93 -20.13
N ILE A 15 2.14 -3.16 -20.00
CA ILE A 15 2.02 -3.84 -18.72
C ILE A 15 3.20 -4.80 -18.61
N HIS A 16 3.84 -4.85 -17.43
CA HIS A 16 4.90 -5.80 -17.17
C HIS A 16 4.43 -7.24 -17.46
N LYS A 17 5.23 -7.98 -18.24
CA LYS A 17 4.88 -9.33 -18.73
C LYS A 17 4.59 -10.36 -17.62
N GLU A 18 5.08 -10.12 -16.41
CA GLU A 18 4.91 -11.00 -15.25
C GLU A 18 3.90 -10.44 -14.23
N TYR A 19 3.02 -9.50 -14.64
CA TYR A 19 2.03 -8.92 -13.73
C TYR A 19 1.13 -9.97 -13.07
N GLU A 20 0.58 -10.91 -13.84
CA GLU A 20 -0.28 -11.96 -13.29
C GLU A 20 0.44 -12.79 -12.21
N ARG A 21 1.70 -13.15 -12.46
CA ARG A 21 2.56 -13.83 -11.49
C ARG A 21 2.80 -12.97 -10.25
N ALA A 22 3.10 -11.68 -10.42
CA ALA A 22 3.33 -10.77 -9.29
C ALA A 22 2.06 -10.58 -8.44
N ARG A 23 0.89 -10.54 -9.09
CA ARG A 23 -0.41 -10.48 -8.42
C ARG A 23 -0.66 -11.75 -7.61
N ASP A 24 -0.52 -12.91 -8.24
CA ASP A 24 -0.96 -14.19 -7.67
C ASP A 24 0.04 -14.75 -6.66
N GLU A 25 1.35 -14.58 -6.87
CA GLU A 25 2.40 -15.11 -6.01
C GLU A 25 2.91 -14.12 -4.96
N SER A 26 2.66 -12.81 -5.11
CA SER A 26 3.21 -11.80 -4.19
C SER A 26 2.15 -10.89 -3.56
N LEU A 27 1.32 -10.23 -4.38
CA LEU A 27 0.39 -9.22 -3.87
C LEU A 27 -0.80 -9.83 -3.14
N ASN A 28 -1.48 -10.81 -3.74
CA ASN A 28 -2.65 -11.46 -3.14
C ASN A 28 -2.31 -12.19 -1.84
N PRO A 29 -1.21 -12.98 -1.74
CA PRO A 29 -0.80 -13.58 -0.47
C PRO A 29 -0.47 -12.54 0.61
N TRP A 30 0.15 -11.42 0.24
CA TRP A 30 0.43 -10.32 1.16
C TRP A 30 -0.87 -9.66 1.65
N LEU A 31 -1.83 -9.40 0.76
CA LEU A 31 -3.15 -8.89 1.14
C LEU A 31 -3.89 -9.84 2.08
N GLN A 32 -3.89 -11.14 1.77
CA GLN A 32 -4.52 -12.16 2.60
C GLN A 32 -3.91 -12.25 4.00
N HIS A 33 -2.61 -11.93 4.15
CA HIS A 33 -1.95 -11.91 5.45
C HIS A 33 -2.43 -10.74 6.33
N TRP A 34 -2.64 -9.56 5.74
CA TRP A 34 -2.89 -8.32 6.48
C TRP A 34 -4.36 -7.93 6.59
N ILE A 35 -5.21 -8.40 5.67
CA ILE A 35 -6.63 -8.04 5.59
C ILE A 35 -7.46 -9.20 6.14
N GLU A 36 -7.97 -9.02 7.36
CA GLU A 36 -8.78 -10.04 8.05
C GLU A 36 -10.21 -10.13 7.51
N ASP A 37 -10.77 -9.00 7.05
CA ASP A 37 -12.13 -8.95 6.53
C ASP A 37 -12.17 -9.40 5.06
N GLU A 38 -12.89 -10.49 4.81
CA GLU A 38 -13.01 -11.10 3.49
C GLU A 38 -13.63 -10.15 2.45
N ALA A 39 -14.61 -9.32 2.85
CA ALA A 39 -15.25 -8.37 1.94
C ALA A 39 -14.27 -7.29 1.50
N THR A 40 -13.47 -6.76 2.43
CA THR A 40 -12.40 -5.80 2.17
C THR A 40 -11.30 -6.43 1.31
N TYR A 41 -10.90 -7.66 1.59
CA TYR A 41 -9.93 -8.40 0.77
C TYR A 41 -10.41 -8.51 -0.69
N GLN A 42 -11.67 -8.93 -0.91
CA GLN A 42 -12.25 -9.03 -2.25
C GLN A 42 -12.36 -7.67 -2.95
N LYS A 43 -12.71 -6.60 -2.22
CA LYS A 43 -12.73 -5.22 -2.75
C LYS A 43 -11.34 -4.80 -3.22
N LEU A 44 -10.30 -5.06 -2.42
CA LEU A 44 -8.91 -4.69 -2.73
C LEU A 44 -8.36 -5.51 -3.92
N GLN A 45 -8.72 -6.78 -4.04
CA GLN A 45 -8.39 -7.59 -5.22
C GLN A 45 -9.05 -7.03 -6.49
N ALA A 46 -10.34 -6.69 -6.41
CA ALA A 46 -11.09 -6.16 -7.55
C ALA A 46 -10.61 -4.76 -7.99
N ALA A 47 -9.99 -4.00 -7.09
CA ALA A 47 -9.42 -2.68 -7.41
C ALA A 47 -8.14 -2.77 -8.28
N GLU A 48 -7.49 -3.94 -8.34
CA GLU A 48 -6.32 -4.20 -9.19
C GLU A 48 -5.22 -3.13 -9.12
N PHE A 49 -4.91 -2.61 -7.91
CA PHE A 49 -3.91 -1.57 -7.71
C PHE A 49 -2.51 -1.94 -8.26
N GLY A 50 -2.21 -3.24 -8.35
CA GLY A 50 -0.99 -3.76 -8.96
C GLY A 50 -0.83 -3.44 -10.45
N ILE A 51 -1.90 -3.12 -11.19
CA ILE A 51 -1.82 -2.73 -12.61
C ILE A 51 -1.02 -1.42 -12.77
N PHE A 52 -1.21 -0.45 -11.88
CA PHE A 52 -0.44 0.80 -11.92
C PHE A 52 1.06 0.52 -11.75
N ALA A 53 1.41 -0.35 -10.81
CA ALA A 53 2.78 -0.80 -10.63
C ALA A 53 3.31 -1.53 -11.87
N ALA A 54 2.50 -2.39 -12.50
CA ALA A 54 2.89 -3.10 -13.72
C ALA A 54 3.11 -2.18 -14.92
N ILE A 55 2.36 -1.09 -15.02
CA ILE A 55 2.53 -0.07 -16.05
C ILE A 55 3.81 0.74 -15.81
N LEU A 56 4.05 1.16 -14.57
CA LEU A 56 5.24 1.93 -14.20
C LEU A 56 6.53 1.09 -14.24
N CYS A 57 6.42 -0.19 -13.92
CA CYS A 57 7.53 -1.13 -13.86
C CYS A 57 7.67 -2.01 -15.10
N ALA A 58 7.07 -1.64 -16.25
CA ALA A 58 6.95 -2.50 -17.43
C ALA A 58 8.25 -3.17 -17.89
N GLU A 59 9.39 -2.47 -17.75
CA GLU A 59 10.72 -2.91 -18.16
C GLU A 59 11.67 -3.23 -16.98
N PHE A 60 11.14 -3.23 -15.75
CA PHE A 60 11.92 -3.49 -14.54
C PHE A 60 11.91 -4.98 -14.17
N THR A 61 12.63 -5.34 -13.10
CA THR A 61 12.67 -6.73 -12.64
C THR A 61 11.38 -7.10 -11.90
N PHE A 62 11.09 -8.40 -11.85
CA PHE A 62 9.97 -8.96 -11.11
C PHE A 62 9.96 -8.50 -9.63
N GLU A 63 11.11 -8.45 -8.97
CA GLU A 63 11.22 -8.05 -7.56
C GLU A 63 10.83 -6.57 -7.35
N LYS A 64 11.22 -5.70 -8.30
CA LYS A 64 10.82 -4.29 -8.29
C LYS A 64 9.33 -4.15 -8.54
N LEU A 65 8.76 -4.91 -9.47
CA LEU A 65 7.32 -4.95 -9.70
C LEU A 65 6.57 -5.33 -8.41
N CYS A 66 6.93 -6.45 -7.78
CA CYS A 66 6.28 -6.91 -6.54
C CYS A 66 6.35 -5.87 -5.42
N THR A 67 7.52 -5.23 -5.28
CA THR A 67 7.75 -4.15 -4.32
C THR A 67 6.82 -2.96 -4.57
N VAL A 68 6.80 -2.46 -5.81
CA VAL A 68 6.01 -1.28 -6.18
C VAL A 68 4.51 -1.58 -6.13
N ALA A 69 4.10 -2.80 -6.49
CA ALA A 69 2.70 -3.24 -6.38
C ALA A 69 2.20 -3.23 -4.93
N LYS A 70 2.99 -3.76 -3.99
CA LYS A 70 2.68 -3.71 -2.55
C LYS A 70 2.65 -2.27 -2.03
N TYR A 71 3.62 -1.44 -2.44
CA TYR A 71 3.66 -0.03 -2.05
C TYR A 71 2.42 0.75 -2.50
N PHE A 72 2.01 0.63 -3.76
CA PHE A 72 0.80 1.32 -4.24
C PHE A 72 -0.46 0.79 -3.55
N THR A 73 -0.55 -0.51 -3.36
CA THR A 73 -1.70 -1.12 -2.67
C THR A 73 -1.78 -0.64 -1.22
N TRP A 74 -0.65 -0.65 -0.49
CA TRP A 74 -0.55 -0.08 0.85
C TRP A 74 -0.95 1.39 0.88
N PHE A 75 -0.46 2.19 -0.07
CA PHE A 75 -0.78 3.60 -0.16
C PHE A 75 -2.30 3.82 -0.25
N PHE A 76 -3.01 3.07 -1.09
CA PHE A 76 -4.47 3.18 -1.19
C PHE A 76 -5.21 2.69 0.07
N ILE A 77 -4.74 1.60 0.70
CA ILE A 77 -5.33 1.13 1.97
C ILE A 77 -5.18 2.21 3.05
N TRP A 78 -3.98 2.79 3.16
CA TRP A 78 -3.70 3.84 4.13
C TRP A 78 -4.49 5.11 3.81
N ASP A 79 -4.59 5.52 2.55
CA ASP A 79 -5.36 6.69 2.09
C ASP A 79 -6.87 6.54 2.38
N ASP A 80 -7.46 5.38 2.09
CA ASP A 80 -8.87 5.08 2.37
C ASP A 80 -9.22 5.31 3.85
N ILE A 81 -8.30 5.03 4.79
CA ILE A 81 -8.51 5.26 6.24
C ILE A 81 -8.77 6.75 6.55
N PHE A 82 -8.07 7.66 5.86
CA PHE A 82 -8.21 9.10 6.07
C PHE A 82 -9.33 9.73 5.24
N ASP A 83 -9.59 9.23 4.03
CA ASP A 83 -10.53 9.85 3.09
C ASP A 83 -11.98 9.41 3.30
N CYS A 84 -12.23 8.11 3.49
CA CYS A 84 -13.58 7.55 3.55
C CYS A 84 -13.71 6.31 4.44
N GLY A 85 -12.79 6.16 5.38
CA GLY A 85 -12.62 4.96 6.19
C GLY A 85 -13.03 5.16 7.64
N TYR A 86 -12.29 4.52 8.54
CA TYR A 86 -12.61 4.42 9.96
C TYR A 86 -12.91 5.76 10.65
N PHE A 87 -12.32 6.86 10.17
CA PHE A 87 -12.41 8.17 10.80
C PHE A 87 -13.33 9.17 10.09
N GLU A 88 -14.18 8.74 9.15
CA GLU A 88 -15.06 9.64 8.37
C GLU A 88 -15.85 10.65 9.25
N HIS A 89 -16.16 10.27 10.48
CA HIS A 89 -16.90 11.10 11.45
C HIS A 89 -16.18 11.30 12.78
N ASP A 90 -14.86 11.02 12.87
CA ASP A 90 -14.07 11.13 14.10
C ASP A 90 -12.78 11.93 13.87
N GLU A 91 -12.89 13.25 13.91
CA GLU A 91 -11.76 14.17 13.75
C GLU A 91 -10.68 14.02 14.85
N ILE A 92 -11.08 13.63 16.06
CA ILE A 92 -10.17 13.48 17.20
C ILE A 92 -9.34 12.20 17.01
N GLY A 93 -9.99 11.10 16.69
CA GLY A 93 -9.34 9.83 16.34
C GLY A 93 -8.41 10.00 15.14
N LEU A 94 -8.85 10.72 14.09
CA LEU A 94 -8.05 11.00 12.90
C LEU A 94 -6.74 11.72 13.26
N ALA A 95 -6.83 12.77 14.09
CA ALA A 95 -5.64 13.51 14.53
C ALA A 95 -4.69 12.63 15.34
N ALA A 96 -5.21 11.82 16.26
CA ALA A 96 -4.40 10.89 17.05
C ALA A 96 -3.75 9.79 16.19
N TYR A 97 -4.46 9.25 15.20
CA TYR A 97 -3.93 8.23 14.30
C TYR A 97 -2.89 8.80 13.34
N ARG A 98 -3.07 10.04 12.88
CA ARG A 98 -2.06 10.78 12.11
C ARG A 98 -0.76 10.92 12.90
N GLU A 99 -0.82 11.36 14.16
CA GLU A 99 0.38 11.51 14.99
C GLU A 99 1.04 10.15 15.28
N THR A 100 0.24 9.10 15.51
CA THR A 100 0.75 7.73 15.64
C THR A 100 1.47 7.27 14.37
N SER A 101 0.86 7.47 13.20
CA SER A 101 1.43 7.10 11.89
C SER A 101 2.75 7.84 11.65
N ALA A 102 2.80 9.14 11.97
CA ALA A 102 4.01 9.95 11.84
C ALA A 102 5.13 9.47 12.79
N ALA A 103 4.81 9.11 14.03
CA ALA A 103 5.76 8.54 14.98
C ALA A 103 6.27 7.17 14.50
N TYR A 104 5.38 6.31 14.00
CA TYR A 104 5.71 5.01 13.43
C TYR A 104 6.73 5.14 12.30
N PHE A 105 6.44 5.97 11.28
CA PHE A 105 7.36 6.17 10.16
C PHE A 105 8.69 6.82 10.54
N LYS A 106 8.70 7.73 11.54
CA LYS A 106 9.97 8.25 12.09
C LYS A 106 10.81 7.13 12.70
N SER A 107 10.18 6.22 13.44
CA SER A 107 10.86 5.08 14.05
C SER A 107 11.37 4.09 12.99
N VAL A 108 10.49 3.56 12.12
CA VAL A 108 10.85 2.46 11.21
C VAL A 108 11.76 2.89 10.05
N LEU A 109 11.56 4.10 9.51
CA LEU A 109 12.35 4.60 8.37
C LEU A 109 13.65 5.30 8.79
N ARG A 110 13.63 6.06 9.88
CA ARG A 110 14.79 6.89 10.30
C ARG A 110 15.55 6.31 11.49
N GLY A 111 15.02 5.30 12.16
CA GLY A 111 15.57 4.83 13.44
C GLY A 111 15.54 5.93 14.51
N GLN A 112 14.62 6.89 14.39
CA GLN A 112 14.52 8.06 15.26
C GLN A 112 13.24 8.00 16.07
N GLY A 113 13.35 8.26 17.38
CA GLY A 113 12.22 8.23 18.30
C GLY A 113 11.86 6.82 18.78
N GLU A 114 10.94 6.77 19.74
CA GLU A 114 10.41 5.50 20.25
C GLU A 114 9.36 4.94 19.28
N TYR A 115 9.27 3.61 19.21
CA TYR A 115 8.18 2.95 18.48
C TYR A 115 6.86 3.28 19.20
N PRO A 116 5.84 3.82 18.49
CA PRO A 116 4.62 4.23 19.15
C PRO A 116 3.86 3.02 19.69
N ASP A 117 3.16 3.20 20.82
CA ASP A 117 2.23 2.19 21.30
C ASP A 117 1.03 2.11 20.35
N LEU A 118 0.89 0.96 19.68
CA LEU A 118 -0.21 0.70 18.76
C LEU A 118 -1.41 0.02 19.43
N SER A 119 -1.31 -0.37 20.71
CA SER A 119 -2.34 -1.18 21.39
C SER A 119 -3.71 -0.50 21.51
N GLY A 120 -3.76 0.83 21.41
CA GLY A 120 -4.99 1.62 21.39
C GLY A 120 -5.76 1.55 20.07
N TRP A 121 -5.17 1.01 19.00
CA TRP A 121 -5.78 0.90 17.69
C TRP A 121 -6.32 -0.52 17.44
N ASN A 122 -7.40 -0.61 16.67
CA ASN A 122 -7.96 -1.90 16.26
C ASN A 122 -7.02 -2.64 15.28
N ASN A 123 -7.35 -3.89 14.93
CA ASN A 123 -6.51 -4.69 14.02
C ASN A 123 -6.30 -4.02 12.67
N GLU A 124 -7.35 -3.48 12.05
CA GLU A 124 -7.29 -2.83 10.73
C GLU A 124 -6.26 -1.68 10.72
N LEU A 125 -6.37 -0.75 11.67
CA LEU A 125 -5.49 0.41 11.79
C LEU A 125 -4.04 0.03 12.14
N ARG A 126 -3.84 -1.03 12.92
CA ARG A 126 -2.50 -1.55 13.22
C ARG A 126 -1.88 -2.21 12.01
N ASN A 127 -2.63 -3.08 11.33
CA ASN A 127 -2.19 -3.81 10.16
C ASN A 127 -1.86 -2.85 9.00
N ALA A 128 -2.62 -1.76 8.83
CA ALA A 128 -2.34 -0.73 7.83
C ALA A 128 -0.98 -0.03 8.03
N LEU A 129 -0.47 0.05 9.26
CA LEU A 129 0.89 0.52 9.52
C LEU A 129 1.90 -0.62 9.37
N GLN A 130 1.64 -1.76 10.00
CA GLN A 130 2.60 -2.87 10.10
C GLN A 130 2.86 -3.57 8.77
N CYS A 131 1.91 -3.57 7.84
CA CYS A 131 2.11 -4.16 6.52
C CYS A 131 3.16 -3.43 5.68
N TRP A 132 3.53 -2.20 6.06
CA TRP A 132 4.69 -1.49 5.54
C TRP A 132 6.01 -2.23 5.79
N ASP A 133 6.16 -2.87 6.95
CA ASP A 133 7.42 -3.52 7.36
C ASP A 133 7.73 -4.78 6.53
N GLU A 134 6.73 -5.34 5.85
CA GLU A 134 6.87 -6.44 4.89
C GLU A 134 7.16 -5.97 3.44
N GLY A 135 7.39 -4.66 3.26
CA GLY A 135 8.01 -4.09 2.08
C GLY A 135 9.45 -4.59 1.87
N PRO A 136 10.15 -4.18 0.79
CA PRO A 136 11.44 -4.75 0.42
C PRO A 136 12.39 -4.64 1.61
N ALA A 137 12.83 -5.81 2.08
CA ALA A 137 13.81 -5.95 3.15
C ALA A 137 14.94 -4.93 2.94
N LYS A 138 15.34 -4.26 4.02
CA LYS A 138 16.50 -3.36 4.04
C LYS A 138 17.68 -4.08 3.40
N SER A 139 17.97 -3.77 2.15
CA SER A 139 19.26 -4.06 1.53
C SER A 139 20.24 -3.08 2.18
N TYR A 140 20.89 -3.55 3.24
CA TYR A 140 22.07 -2.92 3.81
C TYR A 140 23.23 -2.95 2.81
#